data_AF-A0A931UQT0-F1
#
_entry.id   AF-A0A931UQT0-F1
#
_cell.length_a   1.000
_cell.length_b   1.000
_cell.length_c   1.000
_cell.angle_alpha   90.00
_cell.angle_beta   90.00
_cell.angle_gamma   90.00
#
_symmetry.space_group_name_H-M   'P 1'
#
loop_
_entity.id
_entity.type
_entity.pdbx_description
1 polymer ?
#
loop_
_entity_poly.entity_id
_entity_poly.type
_entity_poly.pdbx_seq_one_letter_code
_entity_poly.pdbx_strand_id
1 'polypeptide(L)'
;MTRAATRSAPPRRSGRASLGVAFLLVAVMAGGMGQALAASRLLVPYPAVAGAFAPFFIAKELGLFSRHDLQVDLVFVSGAGKATMLLVGGTSPLVVTSGTATIGANLVGADLIIVAGNP
;
A
#
# COMPACT_ATOMS: atom_id res chain seq x y z
N MET A 1 -19.86 84.25 -6.07
CA MET A 1 -19.51 83.48 -4.86
C MET A 1 -20.18 82.11 -4.98
N THR A 2 -19.43 81.05 -5.35
CA THR A 2 -18.94 79.98 -4.42
C THR A 2 -20.03 78.90 -4.25
N ARG A 3 -19.93 77.58 -4.49
CA ARG A 3 -18.86 76.54 -4.46
C ARG A 3 -19.47 75.27 -5.14
N ALA A 4 -18.78 74.60 -6.05
CA ALA A 4 -18.06 73.32 -5.89
C ALA A 4 -18.88 72.01 -5.91
N ALA A 5 -18.45 71.15 -6.84
CA ALA A 5 -18.85 69.78 -7.11
C ALA A 5 -18.66 68.80 -5.94
N THR A 6 -19.35 67.67 -5.99
CA THR A 6 -18.76 66.40 -5.54
C THR A 6 -19.38 65.23 -6.31
N ARG A 7 -18.66 64.78 -7.34
CA ARG A 7 -18.80 63.44 -7.94
C ARG A 7 -18.23 62.44 -6.93
N SER A 8 -19.03 61.47 -6.47
CA SER A 8 -18.51 60.30 -5.75
C SER A 8 -18.23 59.18 -6.76
N ALA A 9 -16.93 58.88 -6.93
CA ALA A 9 -16.36 57.83 -7.77
C ALA A 9 -16.65 56.41 -7.24
N PRO A 10 -16.59 55.35 -8.08
CA PRO A 10 -16.94 54.00 -7.69
C PRO A 10 -15.81 53.33 -6.87
N PRO A 11 -16.10 52.44 -5.91
CA PRO A 11 -15.06 51.67 -5.25
C PRO A 11 -14.51 50.60 -6.21
N ARG A 12 -13.30 50.87 -6.74
CA ARG A 12 -12.43 49.86 -7.37
C ARG A 12 -11.69 49.09 -6.29
N ARG A 13 -11.95 47.79 -6.13
CA ARG A 13 -10.94 46.73 -5.86
C ARG A 13 -11.61 45.40 -5.47
N SER A 14 -11.84 44.51 -6.44
CA SER A 14 -12.18 43.10 -6.18
C SER A 14 -11.10 42.11 -6.65
N GLY A 15 -10.07 42.58 -7.37
CA GLY A 15 -9.07 41.70 -8.00
C GLY A 15 -8.12 40.95 -7.05
N ARG A 16 -8.07 41.32 -5.76
CA ARG A 16 -7.22 40.62 -4.76
C ARG A 16 -7.92 39.43 -4.11
N ALA A 17 -9.25 39.49 -3.95
CA ALA A 17 -10.04 38.42 -3.36
C ALA A 17 -10.23 37.25 -4.35
N SER A 18 -10.37 37.54 -5.65
CA SER A 18 -10.52 36.53 -6.70
C SER A 18 -9.26 35.70 -6.93
N LEU A 19 -8.06 36.29 -6.79
CA LEU A 19 -6.79 35.56 -6.92
C LEU A 19 -6.57 34.56 -5.79
N GLY A 20 -6.95 34.91 -4.55
CA GLY A 20 -6.79 34.02 -3.40
C GLY A 20 -7.68 32.78 -3.49
N VAL A 21 -8.92 32.95 -3.96
CA VAL A 21 -9.87 31.84 -4.17
C VAL A 21 -9.42 30.94 -5.33
N ALA A 22 -8.94 31.54 -6.43
CA ALA A 22 -8.39 30.77 -7.54
C ALA A 22 -7.16 29.93 -7.12
N PHE A 23 -6.27 30.51 -6.30
CA PHE A 23 -5.11 29.79 -5.77
C PHE A 23 -5.53 28.63 -4.85
N LEU A 24 -6.52 28.83 -3.98
CA LEU A 24 -7.05 27.80 -3.10
C LEU A 24 -7.70 26.65 -3.90
N LEU A 25 -8.46 26.97 -4.95
CA LEU A 25 -9.08 25.98 -5.83
C LEU A 25 -8.04 25.16 -6.60
N VAL A 26 -6.98 25.80 -7.09
CA VAL A 26 -5.86 25.11 -7.76
C VAL A 26 -5.10 24.20 -6.78
N ALA A 27 -4.88 24.64 -5.55
CA ALA A 27 -4.20 23.83 -4.53
C ALA A 27 -5.02 22.58 -4.13
N VAL A 28 -6.35 22.71 -4.01
CA VAL A 28 -7.24 21.57 -3.73
C VAL A 28 -7.29 20.59 -4.90
N MET A 29 -7.35 21.08 -6.15
CA MET A 29 -7.33 20.22 -7.34
C MET A 29 -5.98 19.53 -7.55
N ALA A 30 -4.86 20.19 -7.19
CA ALA A 30 -3.53 19.58 -7.26
C ALA A 30 -3.31 18.51 -6.18
N GLY A 31 -3.94 18.62 -5.01
CA GLY A 31 -3.84 17.65 -3.91
C GLY A 31 -4.47 16.28 -4.19
N GLY A 32 -5.37 16.17 -5.18
CA GLY A 32 -6.04 14.92 -5.54
C GLY A 32 -5.28 14.04 -6.53
N MET A 33 -4.24 14.56 -7.19
CA MET A 33 -3.62 13.92 -8.35
C MET A 33 -2.49 12.92 -8.01
N GLY A 34 -2.23 12.65 -6.73
CA GLY A 34 -0.96 12.07 -6.27
C GLY A 34 -1.05 10.78 -5.45
N GLN A 35 -2.18 10.07 -5.42
CA GLN A 35 -2.20 8.70 -4.92
C GLN A 35 -1.67 7.79 -6.04
N ALA A 36 -0.36 7.85 -6.32
CA ALA A 36 0.28 6.76 -7.03
C ALA A 36 -0.05 5.49 -6.25
N LEU A 37 -0.65 4.48 -6.91
CA LEU A 37 -0.85 3.15 -6.32
C LEU A 37 0.53 2.64 -5.89
N ALA A 38 0.89 2.90 -4.64
CA ALA A 38 2.14 2.42 -4.09
C ALA A 38 2.04 0.90 -4.10
N ALA A 39 2.90 0.25 -4.86
CA ALA A 39 2.88 -1.19 -4.98
C ALA A 39 2.94 -1.81 -3.58
N SER A 40 2.00 -2.72 -3.31
CA SER A 40 1.86 -3.33 -2.00
C SER A 40 3.03 -4.27 -1.77
N ARG A 41 3.84 -3.94 -0.76
CA ARG A 41 5.01 -4.75 -0.40
C ARG A 41 4.57 -5.96 0.42
N LEU A 42 4.98 -7.14 -0.02
CA LEU A 42 4.59 -8.41 0.57
C LEU A 42 5.84 -9.21 0.93
N LEU A 43 6.11 -9.35 2.22
CA LEU A 43 7.09 -10.31 2.72
C LEU A 43 6.44 -11.71 2.66
N VAL A 44 7.15 -12.70 2.14
CA VAL A 44 6.65 -14.07 2.03
C VAL A 44 7.75 -15.03 2.50
N PRO A 45 7.68 -15.52 3.76
CA PRO A 45 8.64 -16.47 4.27
C PRO A 45 8.42 -17.84 3.64
N TYR A 46 9.51 -18.55 3.37
CA TYR A 46 9.49 -19.94 2.90
C TYR A 46 10.43 -20.84 3.72
N PRO A 47 10.08 -22.11 3.96
CA PRO A 47 10.64 -22.89 5.06
C PRO A 47 11.85 -23.75 4.68
N ALA A 48 12.06 -24.01 3.39
CA ALA A 48 13.07 -24.93 2.86
C ALA A 48 13.47 -24.58 1.42
N VAL A 49 14.66 -24.99 1.00
CA VAL A 49 15.09 -24.91 -0.41
C VAL A 49 14.66 -26.21 -1.10
N ALA A 50 13.54 -26.15 -1.82
CA ALA A 50 12.97 -27.30 -2.53
C ALA A 50 12.20 -26.85 -3.77
N GLY A 51 12.08 -27.77 -4.74
CA GLY A 51 11.35 -27.50 -6.00
C GLY A 51 9.89 -27.09 -5.79
N ALA A 52 9.28 -27.49 -4.67
CA ALA A 52 7.94 -27.07 -4.29
C ALA A 52 7.75 -25.54 -4.22
N PHE A 53 8.81 -24.77 -3.96
CA PHE A 53 8.76 -23.31 -3.87
C PHE A 53 9.18 -22.61 -5.17
N ALA A 54 9.64 -23.36 -6.18
CA ALA A 54 10.10 -22.80 -7.46
C ALA A 54 9.06 -21.88 -8.14
N PRO A 55 7.74 -22.17 -8.11
CA PRO A 55 6.75 -21.27 -8.73
C PRO A 55 6.82 -19.82 -8.22
N PHE A 56 7.14 -19.60 -6.95
CA PHE A 56 7.27 -18.24 -6.40
C PHE A 56 8.49 -17.50 -6.96
N PHE A 57 9.62 -18.18 -7.10
CA PHE A 57 10.84 -17.61 -7.70
C PHE A 57 10.63 -17.30 -9.18
N ILE A 58 10.07 -18.25 -9.92
CA ILE A 58 9.74 -18.08 -11.35
C ILE A 58 8.76 -16.91 -11.53
N ALA A 59 7.71 -16.81 -10.70
CA ALA A 59 6.77 -15.70 -10.77
C ALA A 59 7.43 -14.35 -10.49
N LYS A 60 8.41 -14.29 -9.58
CA LYS A 60 9.20 -13.09 -9.29
C LYS A 60 10.09 -12.71 -10.48
N GLU A 61 10.81 -13.67 -11.05
CA GLU A 61 11.72 -13.47 -12.19
C GLU A 61 10.97 -13.03 -13.46
N LEU A 62 9.78 -13.59 -13.70
CA LEU A 62 8.91 -13.19 -14.80
C LEU A 62 8.16 -11.87 -14.55
N GLY A 63 8.36 -11.25 -13.38
CA GLY A 63 7.69 -10.00 -12.99
C GLY A 63 6.18 -10.13 -12.86
N LEU A 64 5.65 -11.34 -12.61
CA LEU A 64 4.20 -11.57 -12.51
C LEU A 64 3.59 -10.82 -11.32
N PHE A 65 4.28 -10.76 -10.19
CA PHE A 65 3.85 -9.97 -9.03
C PHE A 65 3.75 -8.48 -9.35
N SER A 66 4.76 -7.94 -10.04
CA SER A 66 4.80 -6.52 -10.41
C SER A 66 3.66 -6.12 -11.34
N ARG A 67 3.16 -7.03 -12.20
CA ARG A 67 1.99 -6.78 -13.05
C ARG A 67 0.69 -6.59 -12.27
N HIS A 68 0.68 -7.00 -11.00
CA HIS A 68 -0.44 -6.84 -10.07
C HIS A 68 -0.11 -5.82 -8.96
N ASP A 69 0.84 -4.92 -9.19
CA ASP A 69 1.28 -3.92 -8.21
C ASP A 69 1.76 -4.53 -6.88
N LEU A 70 2.31 -5.74 -6.92
CA LEU A 70 2.88 -6.44 -5.75
C LEU A 70 4.41 -6.41 -5.79
N GLN A 71 5.02 -5.90 -4.74
CA GLN A 71 6.46 -6.04 -4.50
C GLN A 71 6.72 -7.20 -3.54
N VAL A 72 7.07 -8.38 -4.07
CA VAL A 72 7.23 -9.59 -3.27
C VAL A 72 8.68 -9.82 -2.85
N ASP A 73 8.89 -9.91 -1.54
CA ASP A 73 10.14 -10.29 -0.90
C ASP A 73 10.04 -11.73 -0.37
N LEU A 74 10.61 -12.67 -1.13
CA LEU A 74 10.77 -14.06 -0.71
C LEU A 74 11.91 -14.15 0.30
N VAL A 75 11.62 -14.58 1.53
CA VAL A 75 12.61 -14.64 2.62
C VAL A 75 12.74 -16.07 3.13
N PHE A 76 13.95 -16.59 3.13
CA PHE A 76 14.20 -17.92 3.69
C PHE A 76 14.11 -17.88 5.22
N VAL A 77 13.31 -18.78 5.79
CA VAL A 77 13.24 -19.01 7.23
C VAL A 77 13.39 -20.50 7.47
N SER A 78 14.40 -20.93 8.22
CA SER A 78 14.66 -22.36 8.39
C SER A 78 13.57 -23.05 9.23
N GLY A 79 12.70 -23.79 8.55
CA GLY A 79 11.65 -24.61 9.15
C GLY A 79 10.25 -23.97 9.17
N ALA A 80 9.24 -24.80 8.87
CA ALA A 80 7.84 -24.39 8.74
C ALA A 80 7.27 -23.73 9.99
N GLY A 81 7.55 -24.28 11.19
CA GLY A 81 7.08 -23.68 12.44
C GLY A 81 7.63 -22.25 12.65
N LYS A 82 8.92 -22.02 12.40
CA LYS A 82 9.51 -20.68 12.50
C LYS A 82 8.92 -19.72 11.48
N ALA A 83 8.74 -20.18 10.24
CA ALA A 83 8.09 -19.39 9.20
C ALA A 83 6.66 -19.01 9.60
N THR A 84 5.86 -19.97 10.10
CA THR A 84 4.50 -19.73 10.60
C THR A 84 4.47 -18.67 11.70
N MET A 85 5.45 -18.65 12.60
CA MET A 85 5.50 -17.64 13.66
C MET A 85 5.71 -16.20 13.15
N LEU A 86 6.25 -15.98 11.96
CA LEU A 86 6.29 -14.64 11.36
C LEU A 86 4.88 -14.16 10.97
N LEU A 87 4.00 -15.07 10.57
CA LEU A 87 2.59 -14.75 10.33
C LEU A 87 1.85 -14.49 11.66
N VAL A 88 2.03 -15.38 12.64
CA VAL A 88 1.40 -15.23 13.97
C VAL A 88 1.85 -13.93 14.66
N GLY A 89 3.12 -13.57 14.53
CA GLY A 89 3.67 -12.34 15.09
C GLY A 89 3.33 -11.07 14.30
N GLY A 90 2.63 -11.17 13.17
CA GLY A 90 2.28 -10.03 12.31
C GLY A 90 3.44 -9.45 11.49
N THR A 91 4.62 -10.08 11.53
CA THR A 91 5.78 -9.68 10.71
C THR A 91 5.51 -9.86 9.22
N SER A 92 4.73 -10.89 8.87
CA SER A 92 4.35 -11.20 7.50
C SER A 92 2.84 -11.40 7.41
N PRO A 93 2.14 -10.80 6.43
CA PRO A 93 0.71 -11.02 6.25
C PRO A 93 0.39 -12.40 5.64
N LEU A 94 1.38 -13.08 5.04
CA LEU A 94 1.24 -14.41 4.45
C LEU A 94 2.51 -15.24 4.68
N VAL A 95 2.39 -16.57 4.62
CA VAL A 95 3.53 -17.48 4.70
C VAL A 95 3.29 -18.73 3.89
N VAL A 96 4.34 -19.26 3.26
CA VAL A 96 4.31 -20.62 2.71
C VAL A 96 4.79 -21.56 3.81
N THR A 97 3.90 -22.42 4.29
CA THR A 97 4.19 -23.33 5.41
C THR A 97 3.58 -24.71 5.17
N SER A 98 3.71 -25.63 6.12
CA SER A 98 3.05 -26.94 6.06
C SER A 98 1.67 -26.90 6.72
N GLY A 99 0.77 -27.77 6.27
CA GLY A 99 -0.51 -27.99 6.94
C GLY A 99 -0.34 -28.41 8.39
N THR A 100 0.67 -29.23 8.69
CA THR A 100 1.00 -29.65 10.07
C THR A 100 1.39 -28.48 10.99
N ALA A 101 2.21 -27.55 10.50
CA ALA A 101 2.59 -26.36 11.26
C ALA A 101 1.40 -25.42 11.47
N THR A 102 0.52 -25.31 10.46
CA THR A 102 -0.70 -24.49 10.54
C THR A 102 -1.67 -25.05 11.57
N ILE A 103 -1.95 -26.36 11.52
CA ILE A 103 -2.80 -27.04 12.49
C ILE A 103 -2.22 -26.89 13.90
N GLY A 104 -0.91 -27.11 14.06
CA GLY A 104 -0.22 -26.95 15.34
C GLY A 104 -0.33 -25.54 15.91
N ALA A 105 -0.20 -24.51 15.07
CA ALA A 105 -0.40 -23.12 15.48
C ALA A 105 -1.84 -22.82 15.90
N ASN A 106 -2.83 -23.38 15.18
CA ASN A 106 -4.24 -23.17 15.51
C ASN A 106 -4.62 -23.86 16.82
N LEU A 107 -4.03 -25.01 17.14
CA LEU A 107 -4.22 -25.69 18.42
C LEU A 107 -3.76 -24.85 19.63
N VAL A 108 -2.86 -23.88 19.42
CA VAL A 108 -2.41 -22.93 20.45
C VAL A 108 -3.02 -21.53 20.30
N GLY A 109 -4.05 -21.38 19.45
CA GLY A 109 -4.87 -20.17 19.36
C GLY A 109 -4.49 -19.17 18.26
N ALA A 110 -3.70 -19.56 17.25
CA ALA A 110 -3.26 -18.65 16.19
C ALA A 110 -4.33 -18.30 15.11
N ASP A 111 -5.42 -19.07 15.02
CA ASP A 111 -6.53 -18.88 14.06
C ASP A 111 -6.11 -18.60 12.60
N LEU A 112 -5.22 -19.44 12.07
CA LEU A 112 -4.68 -19.33 10.72
C LEU A 112 -5.56 -20.06 9.71
N ILE A 113 -5.63 -19.52 8.49
CA ILE A 113 -6.34 -20.13 7.34
C ILE A 113 -5.37 -20.48 6.21
N ILE A 114 -5.59 -21.63 5.56
CA ILE A 114 -4.87 -22.05 4.35
C ILE A 114 -5.68 -21.59 3.13
N VAL A 115 -5.12 -20.68 2.33
CA VAL A 115 -5.77 -20.12 1.13
C VAL A 115 -5.31 -20.76 -0.18
N ALA A 116 -4.18 -21.46 -0.16
CA ALA A 116 -3.60 -22.14 -1.31
C ALA A 116 -2.75 -23.32 -0.83
N GLY A 117 -2.63 -24.35 -1.67
CA GLY A 117 -1.77 -25.52 -1.42
C GLY A 117 -0.98 -25.87 -2.67
N ASN A 118 0.16 -26.53 -2.47
CA ASN A 118 0.87 -27.16 -3.57
C ASN A 118 0.16 -28.48 -3.93
N PRO A 119 0.15 -28.88 -5.22
CA PRO A 119 -0.27 -30.22 -5.62
C PRO A 119 0.62 -31.31 -5.01
#